data_AF-A0A4Y7WI39-F1
#
_entry.id   AF-A0A4Y7WI39-F1
#
_cell.length_a   1.000
_cell.length_b   1.000
_cell.length_c   1.000
_cell.angle_alpha   90.00
_cell.angle_beta   90.00
_cell.angle_gamma   90.00
#
_symmetry.space_group_name_H-M   'P 1'
#
loop_
_entity.id
_entity.type
_entity.pdbx_description
1 polymer ?
#
loop_
_entity_poly.entity_id
_entity_poly.type
_entity_poly.pdbx_seq_one_letter_code
_entity_poly.pdbx_strand_id
1 'polypeptide(L)'
;MAIKIELKKPEIDVEIGDLQFKYDYSDKFIKEESKQAEEVLKTLKSMDDQTDSDEINKHLKIGFDMYLGEGAFEKIYELAPSVLEMMRIFVELRNHLEAELTKRGELIGKTQKERAKKYQNKKK
;
A
#
# COMPACT_ATOMS: atom_id res chain seq x y z
N MET A 1 -13.41 -15.18 35.58
CA MET A 1 -13.51 -13.77 35.14
C MET A 1 -12.96 -13.70 33.72
N ALA A 2 -13.81 -13.40 32.74
CA ALA A 2 -13.41 -13.36 31.34
C ALA A 2 -13.10 -11.91 30.95
N ILE A 3 -11.91 -11.66 30.43
CA ILE A 3 -11.52 -10.35 29.88
C ILE A 3 -11.88 -10.39 28.40
N LYS A 4 -12.77 -9.48 27.97
CA LYS A 4 -13.13 -9.31 26.56
C LYS A 4 -12.14 -8.34 25.93
N ILE A 5 -11.42 -8.79 24.90
CA ILE A 5 -10.48 -7.97 24.13
C ILE A 5 -11.07 -7.83 22.72
N GLU A 6 -11.24 -6.58 22.26
CA GLU A 6 -11.69 -6.30 20.90
C GLU A 6 -10.52 -6.39 19.93
N LEU A 7 -10.66 -7.26 18.93
CA LEU A 7 -9.64 -7.45 17.91
C LEU A 7 -9.82 -6.39 16.82
N LYS A 8 -8.88 -5.44 16.72
CA LYS A 8 -8.82 -4.53 15.58
C LYS A 8 -7.99 -5.17 14.48
N LYS A 9 -8.57 -5.32 13.28
CA LYS A 9 -7.82 -5.78 12.11
C LYS A 9 -6.85 -4.67 11.65
N PRO A 10 -5.65 -5.03 11.19
CA PRO A 10 -4.70 -4.06 10.65
C PRO A 10 -5.11 -3.66 9.23
N GLU A 11 -6.26 -3.00 9.09
CA GLU A 11 -6.81 -2.54 7.81
C GLU A 11 -7.05 -1.03 7.82
N ILE A 12 -6.84 -0.38 6.68
CA ILE A 12 -7.23 1.01 6.40
C ILE A 12 -8.26 0.98 5.28
N ASP A 13 -9.43 1.57 5.51
CA ASP A 13 -10.43 1.73 4.47
C ASP A 13 -9.96 2.84 3.51
N VAL A 14 -10.00 2.56 2.20
CA VAL A 14 -9.55 3.45 1.13
C VAL A 14 -10.70 3.68 0.17
N GLU A 15 -10.98 4.94 -0.13
CA GLU A 15 -12.04 5.34 -1.05
C GLU A 15 -11.45 6.08 -2.24
N ILE A 16 -11.80 5.64 -3.46
CA ILE A 16 -11.37 6.26 -4.73
C ILE A 16 -12.62 6.42 -5.60
N GLY A 17 -13.13 7.66 -5.70
CA GLY A 17 -14.44 7.89 -6.30
C GLY A 17 -15.53 7.12 -5.55
N ASP A 18 -16.31 6.31 -6.28
CA ASP A 18 -17.36 5.46 -5.70
C ASP A 18 -16.86 4.06 -5.31
N LEU A 19 -15.55 3.80 -5.42
CA LEU A 19 -14.96 2.50 -5.09
C LEU A 19 -14.46 2.48 -3.64
N GLN A 20 -14.73 1.37 -2.95
CA GLN A 20 -14.25 1.11 -1.61
C GLN A 20 -13.30 -0.09 -1.61
N PHE A 21 -12.14 0.13 -1.00
CA PHE A 21 -11.06 -0.84 -0.86
C PHE A 21 -10.59 -0.94 0.59
N LYS A 22 -9.80 -1.96 0.88
CA LYS A 22 -9.14 -2.16 2.17
C LYS A 22 -7.66 -2.40 1.96
N TYR A 23 -6.82 -1.57 2.58
CA TYR A 23 -5.38 -1.77 2.62
C TYR A 23 -5.00 -2.53 3.90
N ASP A 24 -4.40 -3.70 3.75
CA ASP A 24 -3.88 -4.52 4.85
C ASP A 24 -2.47 -4.04 5.22
N TYR A 25 -2.28 -3.56 6.45
CA TYR A 25 -0.97 -3.14 6.96
C TYR A 25 -0.38 -4.13 7.98
N SER A 26 -0.80 -5.39 7.95
CA SER A 26 -0.20 -6.43 8.77
C SER A 26 1.30 -6.59 8.49
N ASP A 27 2.06 -7.02 9.49
CA ASP A 27 3.51 -7.27 9.36
C ASP A 27 3.86 -8.27 8.24
N LYS A 28 2.92 -9.16 7.88
CA LYS A 28 3.06 -10.10 6.76
C LYS A 28 3.02 -9.33 5.44
N PHE A 29 2.01 -8.51 5.26
CA PHE A 29 1.79 -7.75 4.04
C PHE A 29 2.88 -6.70 3.82
N ILE A 30 3.24 -5.95 4.85
CA ILE A 30 4.29 -4.91 4.80
C ILE A 30 5.63 -5.46 4.28
N LYS A 31 6.01 -6.68 4.69
CA LYS A 31 7.27 -7.30 4.25
C LYS A 31 7.23 -7.70 2.78
N GLU A 32 6.09 -8.17 2.29
CA GLU A 32 5.88 -8.54 0.89
C GLU A 32 5.77 -7.28 0.02
N GLU A 33 5.04 -6.27 0.49
CA GLU A 33 4.84 -4.96 -0.13
C GLU A 33 6.17 -4.23 -0.35
N SER A 34 7.03 -4.14 0.67
CA SER A 34 8.29 -3.39 0.57
C SER A 34 9.21 -3.83 -0.58
N LYS A 35 9.21 -5.13 -0.91
CA LYS A 35 10.02 -5.65 -2.03
C LYS A 35 9.40 -5.34 -3.38
N GLN A 36 8.09 -5.56 -3.52
CA GLN A 36 7.37 -5.34 -4.77
C GLN A 36 7.20 -3.85 -5.08
N ALA A 37 6.95 -3.02 -4.05
CA ALA A 37 6.85 -1.57 -4.17
C ALA A 37 8.15 -0.93 -4.65
N GLU A 38 9.31 -1.42 -4.18
CA GLU A 38 10.62 -0.92 -4.61
C GLU A 38 10.88 -1.23 -6.10
N GLU A 39 10.50 -2.43 -6.55
CA GLU A 39 10.58 -2.80 -7.97
C GLU A 39 9.65 -1.95 -8.84
N VAL A 40 8.38 -1.80 -8.44
CA VAL A 40 7.39 -0.98 -9.17
C VAL A 40 7.86 0.48 -9.25
N LEU A 41 8.33 1.06 -8.14
CA LEU A 41 8.81 2.44 -8.11
C LEU A 41 10.09 2.64 -8.93
N LYS A 42 11.00 1.66 -8.94
CA LYS A 42 12.21 1.72 -9.75
C LYS A 42 11.86 1.70 -11.23
N THR A 43 10.93 0.83 -11.63
CA THR A 43 10.49 0.74 -13.03
C THR A 43 9.74 1.99 -13.46
N LEU A 44 8.79 2.49 -12.66
CA LEU A 44 8.08 3.74 -12.94
C LEU A 44 9.02 4.96 -13.04
N LYS A 45 10.13 4.98 -12.28
CA LYS A 45 11.14 6.06 -12.35
C LYS A 45 12.10 5.94 -13.53
N SER A 46 12.29 4.73 -14.08
CA SER A 46 13.13 4.51 -15.24
C SER A 46 12.40 4.71 -16.57
N MET A 47 11.08 4.88 -16.52
CA MET A 47 10.26 5.19 -17.69
C MET A 47 10.51 6.63 -18.14
N ASP A 48 10.76 6.81 -19.43
CA ASP A 48 10.89 8.10 -20.10
C ASP A 48 9.62 8.43 -20.91
N ASP A 49 9.60 9.60 -21.55
CA ASP A 49 8.48 10.06 -22.39
C ASP A 49 8.20 9.14 -23.61
N GLN A 50 9.07 8.15 -23.90
CA GLN A 50 8.90 7.17 -24.97
C GLN A 50 8.36 5.81 -24.50
N THR A 51 8.15 5.65 -23.19
CA THR A 51 7.66 4.39 -22.63
C THR A 51 6.23 4.11 -23.08
N ASP A 52 6.00 2.87 -23.52
CA ASP A 52 4.68 2.40 -23.94
C ASP A 52 3.66 2.49 -22.79
N SER A 53 2.49 3.05 -23.10
CA SER A 53 1.35 3.15 -22.18
C SER A 53 0.92 1.78 -21.62
N ASP A 54 1.03 0.73 -22.42
CA ASP A 54 0.71 -0.64 -21.99
C ASP A 54 1.71 -1.17 -20.96
N GLU A 55 2.98 -0.78 -21.05
CA GLU A 55 4.00 -1.14 -20.08
C GLU A 55 3.77 -0.42 -18.76
N ILE A 56 3.48 0.88 -18.82
CA ILE A 56 3.13 1.68 -17.63
C ILE A 56 1.90 1.08 -16.92
N ASN A 57 0.85 0.73 -17.67
CA ASN A 57 -0.35 0.11 -17.13
C ASN A 57 -0.08 -1.23 -16.43
N LYS A 58 0.82 -2.06 -16.96
CA LYS A 58 1.22 -3.32 -16.28
C LYS A 58 1.84 -3.06 -14.92
N HIS A 59 2.71 -2.06 -14.81
CA HIS A 59 3.35 -1.71 -13.54
C HIS A 59 2.39 -1.07 -12.56
N LEU A 60 1.50 -0.19 -13.03
CA LEU A 60 0.43 0.36 -12.22
C LEU A 60 -0.52 -0.73 -11.74
N LYS A 61 -0.83 -1.72 -12.58
CA LYS A 61 -1.65 -2.87 -12.20
C LYS A 61 -1.08 -3.61 -11.01
N ILE A 62 0.20 -3.97 -11.08
CA ILE A 62 0.90 -4.63 -9.97
C ILE A 62 0.82 -3.77 -8.70
N GLY A 63 1.08 -2.47 -8.82
CA GLY A 63 1.03 -1.55 -7.69
C GLY A 63 -0.35 -1.44 -7.04
N PHE A 64 -1.39 -1.16 -7.82
CA PHE A 64 -2.75 -1.02 -7.30
C PHE A 64 -3.27 -2.33 -6.71
N ASP A 65 -3.07 -3.45 -7.38
CA ASP A 65 -3.52 -4.75 -6.90
C ASP A 65 -2.76 -5.17 -5.62
N MET A 66 -1.48 -4.80 -5.53
CA MET A 66 -0.68 -4.97 -4.30
C MET A 66 -1.21 -4.09 -3.17
N TYR A 67 -1.68 -2.87 -3.39
CA TYR A 67 -2.18 -2.02 -2.30
C TYR A 67 -3.63 -2.33 -1.90
N LEU A 68 -4.49 -2.58 -2.87
CA LEU A 68 -5.94 -2.53 -2.68
C LEU A 68 -6.63 -3.89 -2.91
N GLY A 69 -5.84 -4.91 -3.26
CA GLY A 69 -6.31 -6.26 -3.57
C GLY A 69 -6.48 -6.51 -5.06
N GLU A 70 -6.56 -7.78 -5.43
CA GLU A 70 -6.65 -8.23 -6.82
C GLU A 70 -7.82 -7.57 -7.59
N GLY A 71 -7.53 -7.06 -8.79
CA GLY A 71 -8.50 -6.42 -9.67
C GLY A 71 -8.83 -4.97 -9.29
N ALA A 72 -8.08 -4.36 -8.37
CA ALA A 72 -8.25 -2.96 -8.02
C ALA A 72 -7.88 -2.05 -9.18
N PHE A 73 -6.82 -2.38 -9.92
CA PHE A 73 -6.40 -1.62 -11.08
C PHE A 73 -7.52 -1.48 -12.12
N GLU A 74 -8.13 -2.60 -12.54
CA GLU A 74 -9.18 -2.59 -13.56
C GLU A 74 -10.35 -1.71 -13.15
N LYS A 75 -10.81 -1.82 -11.89
CA LYS A 75 -11.92 -1.02 -11.38
C LYS A 75 -11.61 0.47 -11.40
N ILE A 76 -10.39 0.86 -11.02
CA ILE A 76 -9.97 2.26 -11.01
C ILE A 76 -9.79 2.76 -12.47
N TYR A 77 -9.24 1.92 -13.34
CA TYR A 77 -9.05 2.22 -14.76
C TYR A 77 -10.37 2.42 -15.50
N GLU A 78 -11.42 1.67 -15.14
CA GLU A 78 -12.78 1.88 -15.67
C GLU A 78 -13.33 3.27 -15.37
N LEU A 79 -12.97 3.85 -14.20
CA LEU A 79 -13.36 5.22 -13.84
C LEU A 79 -12.46 6.28 -14.48
N ALA A 80 -11.18 5.97 -14.66
CA ALA A 80 -10.18 6.88 -15.21
C ALA A 80 -9.28 6.14 -16.23
N PRO A 81 -9.75 5.93 -17.48
CA PRO A 81 -9.02 5.17 -18.50
C PRO A 81 -7.91 6.02 -19.15
N SER A 82 -7.01 6.55 -18.32
CA SER A 82 -5.90 7.42 -18.70
C SER A 82 -4.68 7.05 -17.86
N VAL A 83 -3.59 6.65 -18.52
CA VAL A 83 -2.34 6.27 -17.86
C VAL A 83 -1.82 7.37 -16.94
N LEU A 84 -1.88 8.63 -17.39
CA LEU A 84 -1.44 9.78 -16.60
C LEU A 84 -2.27 9.96 -15.33
N GLU A 85 -3.60 9.81 -15.42
CA GLU A 85 -4.47 9.87 -14.25
C GLU A 85 -4.21 8.70 -13.32
N MET A 86 -4.01 7.49 -13.84
CA MET A 86 -3.68 6.32 -13.04
C MET A 86 -2.36 6.50 -12.26
N MET A 87 -1.33 7.09 -12.89
CA MET A 87 -0.09 7.46 -12.20
C MET A 87 -0.34 8.48 -11.08
N ARG A 88 -1.14 9.51 -11.33
CA ARG A 88 -1.50 10.53 -10.33
C ARG A 88 -2.21 9.89 -9.14
N ILE A 89 -3.24 9.08 -9.40
CA ILE A 89 -4.00 8.37 -8.37
C ILE A 89 -3.08 7.44 -7.55
N PHE A 90 -2.17 6.73 -8.21
CA PHE A 90 -1.24 5.83 -7.53
C PHE A 90 -0.30 6.57 -6.57
N VAL A 91 0.23 7.72 -7.00
CA VAL A 91 1.09 8.57 -6.16
C VAL A 91 0.31 9.14 -4.98
N GLU A 92 -0.92 9.62 -5.19
CA GLU A 92 -1.80 10.12 -4.13
C GLU A 92 -2.13 9.03 -3.12
N LEU A 93 -2.50 7.83 -3.59
CA LEU A 93 -2.78 6.67 -2.75
C LEU A 93 -1.58 6.37 -1.83
N ARG A 94 -0.39 6.24 -2.40
CA ARG A 94 0.83 5.94 -1.64
C ARG A 94 1.11 7.01 -0.59
N ASN A 95 1.03 8.28 -0.95
CA ASN A 95 1.32 9.38 -0.03
C ASN A 95 0.31 9.43 1.13
N HIS A 96 -0.97 9.20 0.85
CA HIS A 96 -2.02 9.17 1.88
C HIS A 96 -1.88 7.94 2.80
N LEU A 97 -1.59 6.76 2.26
CA LEU A 97 -1.31 5.57 3.06
C LEU A 97 -0.09 5.78 3.96
N GLU A 98 1.00 6.34 3.44
CA GLU A 98 2.20 6.64 4.21
C GLU A 98 1.91 7.63 5.34
N ALA A 99 1.17 8.71 5.06
CA ALA A 99 0.77 9.69 6.08
C ALA A 99 -0.11 9.04 7.17
N GLU A 100 -1.06 8.18 6.79
CA GLU A 100 -1.97 7.51 7.72
C GLU A 100 -1.23 6.49 8.59
N LEU A 101 -0.32 5.70 8.01
CA LEU A 101 0.57 4.80 8.76
C LEU A 101 1.50 5.58 9.70
N THR A 102 1.96 6.78 9.32
CA THR A 102 2.74 7.67 10.20
C THR A 102 1.93 8.06 11.42
N LYS A 103 0.70 8.56 11.19
CA LYS A 103 -0.20 9.01 12.26
C LYS A 103 -0.54 7.89 13.24
N ARG A 104 -0.69 6.66 12.73
CA ARG A 104 -0.95 5.46 13.55
C ARG A 104 0.29 4.94 14.28
N GLY A 105 1.48 5.46 13.96
CA GLY A 105 2.76 4.99 14.52
C GLY A 105 3.21 3.64 13.97
N GLU A 106 2.66 3.23 12.83
CA GLU A 106 2.90 1.93 12.17
C GLU A 106 4.00 2.00 11.10
N LEU A 107 4.51 3.20 10.79
CA LEU A 107 5.50 3.40 9.74
C LEU A 107 6.86 2.75 10.03
N ILE A 108 7.37 2.08 9.01
CA ILE A 108 8.28 0.92 9.02
C ILE A 108 9.72 1.26 9.47
N GLY A 109 10.12 2.52 9.58
CA GLY A 109 11.53 2.89 9.77
C GLY A 109 12.08 2.82 11.20
N LYS A 110 11.28 3.18 12.22
CA LYS A 110 11.77 3.31 13.62
C LYS A 110 10.95 2.53 14.64
N THR A 111 9.62 2.53 14.52
CA THR A 111 8.72 2.01 15.57
C THR A 111 8.61 0.49 15.59
N GLN A 112 8.71 -0.23 14.46
CA GLN A 112 8.64 -1.70 14.47
C GLN A 112 9.90 -2.35 15.09
N LYS A 113 11.10 -1.82 14.81
CA LYS A 113 12.35 -2.29 15.45
C LYS A 113 12.34 -2.07 16.97
N GLU A 114 11.74 -0.96 17.41
CA GLU A 114 11.52 -0.65 18.83
C GLU A 114 10.43 -1.54 19.46
N ARG A 115 9.31 -1.78 18.77
CA ARG A 115 8.26 -2.70 19.21
C ARG A 115 8.80 -4.13 19.33
N ALA A 116 9.52 -4.64 18.33
CA ALA A 116 10.16 -5.95 18.35
C ALA A 116 11.19 -6.10 19.49
N LYS A 117 12.03 -5.08 19.74
CA LYS A 117 12.92 -5.03 20.91
C LYS A 117 12.14 -5.06 22.23
N LYS A 118 10.99 -4.38 22.31
CA LYS A 118 10.11 -4.37 23.50
C LYS A 118 9.57 -5.76 23.83
N TYR A 119 9.24 -6.56 22.82
CA TYR A 119 8.79 -7.94 23.03
C TYR A 119 9.93 -8.91 23.35
N GLN A 120 11.14 -8.69 22.83
CA GLN A 120 12.32 -9.50 23.15
C GLN A 120 12.86 -9.24 24.56
N ASN A 121 12.79 -8.00 25.05
CA ASN A 121 13.28 -7.64 26.39
C ASN A 121 12.34 -8.05 27.54
N LYS A 122 11.12 -8.53 27.26
CA LYS A 122 10.18 -9.06 28.28
C LYS A 122 10.35 -10.57 28.56
N LYS A 123 11.28 -11.27 27.89
CA LYS A 123 11.58 -12.69 28.09
C LYS A 123 12.88 -12.95 28.87
N LYS A 124 13.39 -11.98 29.63
CA LYS A 124 14.44 -12.20 30.63
C LYS A 124 13.98 -11.70 31.98
#